data_AF-A0A0A1X9Q9-F1
#
_entry.id   AF-A0A0A1X9Q9-F1
#
_cell.length_a   1.000
_cell.length_b   1.000
_cell.length_c   1.000
_cell.angle_alpha   90.00
_cell.angle_beta   90.00
_cell.angle_gamma   90.00
#
_symmetry.space_group_name_H-M   'P 1'
#
loop_
_entity.id
_entity.type
_entity.pdbx_description
1 polymer ?
#
loop_
_entity_poly.entity_id
_entity_poly.type
_entity_poly.pdbx_seq_one_letter_code
_entity_poly.pdbx_strand_id
1 'polypeptide(L)'
;AFGNFSNWINEGVDEIQFTKELYEKLLKHSEQEAISYLFKLSSLEHFNQWKFYLILLQTLTSKCSDENGAFIRKYLKTRLTQIAALPKREYMLHLLLSVRAATATTMDIDKNITAYADWYKRNVADMKFVLKVEEFKAIIDLLEQCIPYESLEDYLEIHATFSISPPIHCGKLVQSYKSKCKMQLAKIKSKVKQGNEHEESIVIDD
;
A
#
# COMPACT_ATOMS: atom_id res chain seq x y z
N ALA A 1 8.31 -3.18 7.88
CA ALA A 1 8.03 -2.35 6.68
C ALA A 1 6.79 -1.49 6.91
N PHE A 2 5.59 -2.05 7.14
CA PHE A 2 4.36 -1.28 7.38
C PHE A 2 4.49 -0.18 8.44
N GLY A 3 4.92 -0.52 9.67
CA GLY A 3 5.08 0.47 10.74
C GLY A 3 6.16 1.55 10.48
N ASN A 4 7.06 1.34 9.52
CA ASN A 4 8.10 2.31 9.14
C ASN A 4 7.78 3.03 7.83
N PHE A 5 6.69 2.65 7.14
CA PHE A 5 6.40 3.12 5.79
C PHE A 5 6.30 4.65 5.74
N SER A 6 5.53 5.26 6.65
CA SER A 6 5.38 6.72 6.70
C SER A 6 6.69 7.47 6.96
N ASN A 7 7.61 6.85 7.71
CA ASN A 7 8.92 7.46 7.95
C ASN A 7 9.78 7.42 6.67
N TRP A 8 9.70 6.32 5.92
CA TRP A 8 10.51 6.12 4.72
C TRP A 8 9.93 6.79 3.48
N ILE A 9 8.62 7.00 3.42
CA ILE A 9 7.97 7.44 2.18
C ILE A 9 8.38 8.86 1.80
N ASN A 10 8.64 9.73 2.77
CA ASN A 10 9.13 11.07 2.47
C ASN A 10 10.57 11.05 1.93
N GLU A 11 11.35 10.00 2.20
CA GLU A 11 12.75 9.87 1.76
C GLU A 11 12.90 9.48 0.27
N GLY A 12 11.84 8.96 -0.36
CA GLY A 12 11.87 8.54 -1.76
C GLY A 12 11.16 9.48 -2.74
N VAL A 13 10.76 10.67 -2.27
CA VAL A 13 10.15 11.69 -3.11
C VAL A 13 11.21 12.31 -4.02
N ASP A 14 10.79 12.67 -5.22
CA ASP A 14 11.62 13.25 -6.27
C ASP A 14 12.32 14.57 -5.90
N GLU A 15 11.80 15.27 -4.89
CA GLU A 15 12.39 16.52 -4.40
C GLU A 15 13.72 16.31 -3.68
N ILE A 16 14.10 15.05 -3.38
CA ILE A 16 15.34 14.71 -2.73
C ILE A 16 16.47 14.59 -3.77
N GLN A 17 17.54 15.36 -3.58
CA GLN A 17 18.67 15.40 -4.52
C GLN A 17 19.27 14.02 -4.81
N PHE A 18 19.36 13.15 -3.81
CA PHE A 18 19.89 11.79 -3.99
C PHE A 18 19.04 10.94 -4.95
N THR A 19 17.71 10.92 -4.78
CA THR A 19 16.80 10.12 -5.62
C THR A 19 16.77 10.68 -7.04
N LYS A 20 16.83 12.01 -7.19
CA LYS A 20 16.96 12.67 -8.48
C LYS A 20 18.23 12.26 -9.22
N GLU A 21 19.39 12.34 -8.58
CA GLU A 21 20.65 11.95 -9.21
C GLU A 21 20.69 10.46 -9.55
N LEU A 22 20.16 9.61 -8.68
CA LEU A 22 20.05 8.18 -8.92
C LEU A 22 19.23 7.88 -10.17
N TYR A 23 18.07 8.53 -10.30
CA TYR A 23 17.21 8.38 -11.47
C TYR A 23 17.90 8.87 -12.75
N GLU A 24 18.42 10.10 -12.74
CA GLU A 24 19.03 10.74 -13.91
C GLU A 24 20.26 9.99 -14.41
N LYS A 25 21.09 9.46 -13.51
CA LYS A 25 22.36 8.79 -13.87
C LYS A 25 22.19 7.31 -14.18
N LEU A 26 21.24 6.60 -13.56
CA LEU A 26 21.19 5.13 -13.62
C LEU A 26 19.88 4.55 -14.16
N LEU A 27 18.73 5.21 -13.98
CA LEU A 27 17.43 4.57 -14.23
C LEU A 27 16.72 5.10 -15.48
N LYS A 28 16.92 6.37 -15.83
CA LYS A 28 16.18 7.10 -16.89
C LYS A 28 16.12 6.38 -18.24
N HIS A 29 17.14 5.60 -18.60
CA HIS A 29 17.23 4.92 -19.89
C HIS A 29 16.90 3.43 -19.83
N SER A 30 16.47 2.91 -18.68
CA SER A 30 16.17 1.50 -18.46
C SER A 30 15.07 1.32 -17.43
N GLU A 31 14.06 2.21 -17.46
CA GLU A 31 13.03 2.28 -16.42
C GLU A 31 12.23 0.98 -16.33
N GLN A 32 11.79 0.42 -17.46
CA GLN A 32 10.98 -0.81 -17.47
C GLN A 32 11.78 -2.01 -16.95
N GLU A 33 13.04 -2.12 -17.33
CA GLU A 33 13.97 -3.14 -16.85
C GLU A 33 14.20 -2.98 -15.35
N ALA A 34 14.42 -1.76 -14.87
CA ALA A 34 14.61 -1.45 -13.46
C ALA A 34 13.36 -1.80 -12.64
N ILE A 35 12.17 -1.40 -13.10
CA ILE A 35 10.88 -1.71 -12.47
C ILE A 35 10.67 -3.23 -12.42
N SER A 36 10.90 -3.93 -13.53
CA SER A 36 10.75 -5.38 -13.62
C SER A 36 11.70 -6.12 -12.68
N TYR A 37 12.96 -5.67 -12.62
CA TYR A 37 13.97 -6.21 -11.72
C TYR A 37 13.61 -5.96 -10.26
N LEU A 38 13.17 -4.75 -9.93
CA LEU A 38 12.76 -4.35 -8.59
C LEU A 38 11.61 -5.24 -8.07
N PHE A 39 10.59 -5.47 -8.90
CA PHE A 39 9.49 -6.37 -8.55
C PHE A 39 9.87 -7.85 -8.47
N LYS A 40 10.89 -8.28 -9.23
CA LYS A 40 11.46 -9.62 -9.11
C LYS A 40 12.17 -9.78 -7.77
N LEU A 41 13.05 -8.84 -7.40
CA LEU A 41 13.79 -8.89 -6.14
C LEU A 41 12.89 -8.99 -4.92
N SER A 42 11.80 -8.24 -4.92
CA SER A 42 10.88 -8.20 -3.80
C SER A 42 9.99 -9.43 -3.66
N SER A 43 10.09 -10.37 -4.61
CA SER A 43 9.45 -11.69 -4.55
C SER A 43 10.35 -12.81 -4.02
N LEU A 44 11.62 -12.51 -3.71
CA LEU A 44 12.57 -13.49 -3.19
C LEU A 44 12.19 -13.95 -1.77
N GLU A 45 12.37 -15.24 -1.52
CA GLU A 45 12.29 -15.83 -0.18
C GLU A 45 13.36 -15.13 0.69
N HIS A 46 12.95 -14.44 1.76
CA HIS A 46 13.80 -13.61 2.64
C HIS A 46 14.17 -12.19 2.18
N PHE A 47 13.41 -11.59 1.26
CA PHE A 47 13.61 -10.17 0.94
C PHE A 47 13.49 -9.25 2.18
N ASN A 48 14.55 -8.48 2.47
CA ASN A 48 14.63 -7.60 3.65
C ASN A 48 14.99 -6.13 3.33
N GLN A 49 15.30 -5.79 2.09
CA GLN A 49 15.72 -4.44 1.66
C GLN A 49 14.52 -3.52 1.36
N TRP A 50 13.50 -3.56 2.24
CA TRP A 50 12.22 -2.89 2.02
C TRP A 50 12.33 -1.38 1.86
N LYS A 51 13.16 -0.72 2.67
CA LYS A 51 13.35 0.72 2.60
C LYS A 51 13.81 1.14 1.20
N PHE A 52 14.89 0.54 0.71
CA PHE A 52 15.43 0.81 -0.62
C PHE A 52 14.45 0.45 -1.72
N TYR A 53 13.75 -0.69 -1.59
CA TYR A 53 12.74 -1.09 -2.57
C TYR A 53 11.63 -0.04 -2.72
N LEU A 54 11.09 0.46 -1.61
CA LEU A 54 10.01 1.43 -1.62
C LEU A 54 10.48 2.77 -2.18
N ILE A 55 11.66 3.25 -1.74
CA ILE A 55 12.26 4.49 -2.24
C ILE A 55 12.50 4.42 -3.75
N LEU A 56 13.07 3.31 -4.24
CA LEU A 56 13.33 3.13 -5.68
C LEU A 56 12.03 3.08 -6.48
N LEU A 57 11.02 2.34 -6.00
CA LEU A 57 9.73 2.24 -6.69
C LEU A 57 9.05 3.61 -6.76
N GLN A 58 9.07 4.37 -5.66
CA GLN A 58 8.54 5.73 -5.59
C GLN A 58 9.30 6.70 -6.51
N THR A 59 10.63 6.65 -6.51
CA THR A 59 11.50 7.46 -7.39
C THR A 59 11.19 7.18 -8.86
N LEU A 60 11.11 5.90 -9.24
CA LEU A 60 10.73 5.50 -10.60
C LEU A 60 9.32 6.01 -10.92
N THR A 61 8.35 5.81 -10.03
CA THR A 61 6.96 6.16 -10.33
C THR A 61 6.74 7.68 -10.42
N SER A 62 7.48 8.48 -9.67
CA SER A 62 7.37 9.95 -9.69
C SER A 62 7.99 10.59 -10.94
N LYS A 63 8.97 9.92 -11.57
CA LYS A 63 9.72 10.46 -12.71
C LYS A 63 9.44 9.81 -14.05
N CYS A 64 8.83 8.64 -14.03
CA CYS A 64 8.63 7.86 -15.25
C CYS A 64 7.64 8.50 -16.21
N SER A 65 7.81 8.20 -17.49
CA SER A 65 6.84 8.57 -18.52
C SER A 65 5.46 7.98 -18.23
N ASP A 66 4.41 8.56 -18.83
CA ASP A 66 3.04 8.03 -18.70
C ASP A 66 2.94 6.54 -19.11
N GLU A 67 3.73 6.13 -20.11
CA GLU A 67 3.85 4.74 -20.57
C GLU A 67 4.39 3.83 -19.46
N ASN A 68 5.48 4.24 -18.81
CA ASN A 68 6.10 3.47 -17.73
C ASN A 68 5.24 3.49 -16.45
N GLY A 69 4.54 4.59 -16.18
CA GLY A 69 3.51 4.64 -15.14
C GLY A 69 2.37 3.66 -15.42
N ALA A 70 1.95 3.52 -16.69
CA ALA A 70 0.96 2.52 -17.09
C ALA A 70 1.48 1.09 -16.92
N PHE A 71 2.76 0.85 -17.21
CA PHE A 71 3.43 -0.43 -16.97
C PHE A 71 3.40 -0.81 -15.49
N ILE A 72 3.76 0.09 -14.57
CA ILE A 72 3.71 -0.15 -13.12
C ILE A 72 2.28 -0.49 -12.67
N ARG A 73 1.29 0.30 -13.11
CA ARG A 73 -0.13 0.05 -12.78
C ARG A 73 -0.60 -1.33 -13.27
N LYS A 74 -0.22 -1.70 -14.50
CA LYS A 74 -0.52 -3.02 -15.08
C LYS A 74 0.14 -4.14 -14.28
N TYR A 75 1.39 -3.96 -13.86
CA TYR A 75 2.11 -4.93 -13.05
C TYR A 75 1.41 -5.17 -11.71
N LEU A 76 1.11 -4.11 -10.95
CA LEU A 76 0.45 -4.21 -9.64
C LEU A 76 -0.94 -4.87 -9.75
N LYS A 77 -1.70 -4.55 -10.80
CA LYS A 77 -2.99 -5.21 -11.09
C LYS A 77 -2.81 -6.70 -11.40
N THR A 78 -1.82 -7.05 -12.21
CA THR A 78 -1.50 -8.45 -12.53
C THR A 78 -1.11 -9.21 -11.28
N ARG A 79 -0.30 -8.60 -10.41
CA ARG A 79 0.14 -9.18 -9.14
C ARG A 79 -1.04 -9.49 -8.22
N LEU A 80 -2.06 -8.63 -8.15
CA LEU A 80 -3.29 -8.91 -7.39
C LEU A 80 -3.98 -10.19 -7.91
N THR A 81 -4.07 -10.35 -9.22
CA THR A 81 -4.67 -11.55 -9.84
C THR A 81 -3.84 -12.81 -9.55
N GLN A 82 -2.50 -12.69 -9.59
CA GLN A 82 -1.60 -13.79 -9.24
C GLN A 82 -1.73 -14.19 -7.76
N ILE A 83 -1.91 -13.22 -6.85
CA ILE A 83 -2.15 -13.47 -5.43
C ILE A 83 -3.48 -14.18 -5.24
N ALA A 84 -4.51 -13.83 -6.01
CA ALA A 84 -5.79 -14.53 -5.94
C ALA A 84 -5.67 -16.01 -6.33
N ALA A 85 -4.79 -16.33 -7.29
CA ALA A 85 -4.50 -17.69 -7.72
C ALA A 85 -3.57 -18.47 -6.77
N LEU A 86 -2.60 -17.79 -6.14
CA LEU A 86 -1.66 -18.37 -5.17
C LEU A 86 -1.65 -17.55 -3.87
N PRO A 87 -2.67 -17.73 -3.01
CA PRO A 87 -2.89 -16.86 -1.87
C PRO A 87 -1.81 -17.05 -0.80
N LYS A 88 -1.06 -15.98 -0.54
CA LYS A 88 -0.13 -15.86 0.59
C LYS A 88 -0.21 -14.46 1.18
N ARG A 89 -0.29 -14.37 2.50
CA ARG A 89 -0.39 -13.10 3.24
C ARG A 89 0.80 -12.19 2.94
N GLU A 90 2.00 -12.75 2.86
CA GLU A 90 3.24 -12.04 2.59
C GLU A 90 3.18 -11.36 1.21
N TYR A 91 2.55 -12.00 0.22
CA TYR A 91 2.40 -11.41 -1.11
C TYR A 91 1.38 -10.27 -1.12
N MET A 92 0.30 -10.38 -0.33
CA MET A 92 -0.67 -9.30 -0.16
C MET A 92 -0.03 -8.10 0.56
N LEU A 93 0.68 -8.33 1.66
CA LEU A 93 1.43 -7.30 2.38
C LEU A 93 2.44 -6.60 1.45
N HIS A 94 3.17 -7.37 0.66
CA HIS A 94 4.08 -6.85 -0.36
C HIS A 94 3.35 -5.96 -1.38
N LEU A 95 2.23 -6.44 -1.94
CA LEU A 95 1.43 -5.67 -2.91
C LEU A 95 0.97 -4.34 -2.31
N LEU A 96 0.39 -4.37 -1.11
CA LEU A 96 -0.12 -3.17 -0.46
C LEU A 96 0.99 -2.12 -0.24
N LEU A 97 2.18 -2.53 0.23
CA LEU A 97 3.33 -1.63 0.36
C LEU A 97 3.78 -1.06 -0.98
N SER A 98 3.86 -1.91 -2.01
CA SER A 98 4.30 -1.52 -3.34
C SER A 98 3.36 -0.48 -3.96
N VAL A 99 2.05 -0.68 -3.79
CA VAL A 99 1.04 0.26 -4.27
C VAL A 99 1.21 1.59 -3.56
N ARG A 100 1.38 1.61 -2.24
CA ARG A 100 1.57 2.87 -1.51
C ARG A 100 2.79 3.63 -1.98
N ALA A 101 3.91 2.94 -2.18
CA ALA A 101 5.12 3.55 -2.74
C ALA A 101 4.88 4.11 -4.16
N ALA A 102 4.18 3.37 -5.01
CA ALA A 102 3.85 3.81 -6.37
C ALA A 102 2.82 4.95 -6.40
N THR A 103 2.00 5.14 -5.37
CA THR A 103 1.00 6.22 -5.31
C THR A 103 1.47 7.44 -4.54
N ALA A 104 2.51 7.31 -3.73
CA ALA A 104 3.03 8.40 -2.90
C ALA A 104 4.15 9.16 -3.62
N THR A 105 3.87 9.81 -4.74
CA THR A 105 4.93 10.37 -5.60
C THR A 105 5.28 11.83 -5.31
N THR A 106 4.65 12.44 -4.32
CA THR A 106 4.81 13.88 -3.99
C THR A 106 5.00 14.10 -2.50
N MET A 107 5.40 15.30 -2.07
CA MET A 107 5.39 15.70 -0.66
C MET A 107 3.98 15.97 -0.10
N ASP A 108 2.97 16.00 -0.97
CA ASP A 108 1.57 16.25 -0.62
C ASP A 108 0.89 14.95 -0.18
N ILE A 109 0.72 14.79 1.13
CA ILE A 109 0.17 13.57 1.74
C ILE A 109 -1.26 13.32 1.25
N ASP A 110 -2.10 14.35 1.15
CA ASP A 110 -3.50 14.21 0.73
C ASP A 110 -3.61 13.71 -0.71
N LYS A 111 -2.77 14.22 -1.61
CA LYS A 111 -2.68 13.70 -2.99
C LYS A 111 -2.25 12.23 -3.02
N ASN A 112 -1.25 11.86 -2.22
CA ASN A 112 -0.74 10.50 -2.15
C ASN A 112 -1.80 9.52 -1.64
N ILE A 113 -2.56 9.91 -0.60
CA ILE A 113 -3.68 9.15 -0.04
C ILE A 113 -4.82 9.03 -1.08
N THR A 114 -5.14 10.12 -1.78
CA THR A 114 -6.15 10.11 -2.86
C THR A 114 -5.75 9.15 -3.99
N ALA A 115 -4.48 9.17 -4.42
CA ALA A 115 -3.97 8.27 -5.45
C ALA A 115 -4.05 6.79 -5.02
N TYR A 116 -3.78 6.50 -3.74
CA TYR A 116 -4.00 5.16 -3.18
C TYR A 116 -5.48 4.77 -3.17
N ALA A 117 -6.37 5.67 -2.75
CA ALA A 117 -7.82 5.45 -2.75
C ALA A 117 -8.33 5.11 -4.16
N ASP A 118 -7.86 5.83 -5.18
CA ASP A 118 -8.20 5.56 -6.57
C ASP A 118 -7.69 4.19 -7.05
N TRP A 119 -6.50 3.78 -6.62
CA TRP A 119 -6.02 2.43 -6.90
C TRP A 119 -6.91 1.38 -6.22
N TYR A 120 -7.25 1.58 -4.95
CA TYR A 120 -8.09 0.65 -4.17
C TYR A 120 -9.48 0.51 -4.80
N LYS A 121 -10.10 1.62 -5.19
CA LYS A 121 -11.37 1.63 -5.93
C LYS A 121 -11.27 0.79 -7.21
N ARG A 122 -10.28 1.08 -8.06
CA ARG A 122 -10.16 0.43 -9.37
C ARG A 122 -9.82 -1.05 -9.31
N ASN A 123 -9.12 -1.51 -8.27
CA ASN A 123 -8.57 -2.87 -8.23
C ASN A 123 -9.20 -3.77 -7.16
N VAL A 124 -9.73 -3.21 -6.07
CA VAL A 124 -10.31 -3.96 -4.95
C VAL A 124 -11.82 -3.78 -4.90
N ALA A 125 -12.33 -2.55 -5.01
CA ALA A 125 -13.77 -2.29 -4.88
C ALA A 125 -14.60 -3.03 -5.96
N ASP A 126 -14.07 -3.13 -7.17
CA ASP A 126 -14.74 -3.74 -8.33
C ASP A 126 -14.15 -5.10 -8.73
N MET A 127 -13.42 -5.78 -7.83
CA MET A 127 -12.72 -7.02 -8.16
C MET A 127 -13.64 -8.20 -8.52
N LYS A 128 -14.94 -8.16 -8.17
CA LYS A 128 -15.92 -9.20 -8.56
C LYS A 128 -16.06 -9.36 -10.09
N PHE A 129 -15.73 -8.33 -10.86
CA PHE A 129 -15.81 -8.37 -12.33
C PHE A 129 -14.56 -9.00 -12.96
N VAL A 130 -13.52 -9.23 -12.17
CA VAL A 130 -12.22 -9.73 -12.63
C VAL A 130 -11.93 -11.12 -12.05
N LEU A 131 -12.33 -11.36 -10.80
CA LEU A 131 -12.01 -12.57 -10.05
C LEU A 131 -13.21 -13.53 -9.97
N LYS A 132 -12.91 -14.83 -9.96
CA LYS A 132 -13.88 -15.87 -9.61
C LYS A 132 -14.27 -15.77 -8.13
N VAL A 133 -15.35 -16.44 -7.73
CA VAL A 133 -15.86 -16.41 -6.35
C VAL A 133 -14.80 -16.85 -5.33
N GLU A 134 -14.09 -17.94 -5.59
CA GLU A 134 -13.06 -18.43 -4.65
C GLU A 134 -11.83 -17.51 -4.59
N GLU A 135 -11.42 -16.94 -5.73
CA GLU A 135 -10.36 -15.92 -5.81
C GLU A 135 -10.76 -14.66 -5.04
N PHE A 136 -12.01 -14.20 -5.18
CA PHE A 136 -12.56 -13.08 -4.41
C PHE A 136 -12.50 -13.35 -2.90
N LYS A 137 -12.95 -14.54 -2.46
CA LYS A 137 -12.90 -14.93 -1.04
C LYS A 137 -11.47 -14.93 -0.52
N ALA A 138 -10.53 -15.50 -1.28
CA ALA A 138 -9.12 -15.52 -0.92
C ALA A 138 -8.55 -14.11 -0.76
N ILE A 139 -8.87 -13.18 -1.67
CA ILE A 139 -8.41 -11.79 -1.54
C ILE A 139 -8.99 -11.11 -0.30
N ILE A 140 -10.29 -11.26 -0.03
CA ILE A 140 -10.91 -10.66 1.18
C ILE A 140 -10.28 -11.23 2.45
N ASP A 141 -10.05 -12.54 2.52
CA ASP A 141 -9.40 -13.20 3.65
C ASP A 141 -7.97 -12.68 3.85
N LEU A 142 -7.18 -12.57 2.77
CA LEU A 142 -5.82 -12.03 2.84
C LEU A 142 -5.80 -10.55 3.27
N LEU A 143 -6.72 -9.72 2.76
CA LEU A 143 -6.85 -8.33 3.19
C LEU A 143 -7.17 -8.25 4.68
N GLU A 144 -8.04 -9.13 5.18
CA GLU A 144 -8.37 -9.23 6.60
C GLU A 144 -7.14 -9.60 7.45
N GLN A 145 -6.36 -10.59 7.01
CA GLN A 145 -5.11 -11.01 7.66
C GLN A 145 -4.05 -9.89 7.67
N CYS A 146 -4.12 -8.92 6.78
CA CYS A 146 -3.19 -7.78 6.73
C CYS A 146 -3.55 -6.67 7.74
N ILE A 147 -4.79 -6.61 8.24
CA ILE A 147 -5.27 -5.55 9.14
C ILE A 147 -4.36 -5.34 10.37
N PRO A 148 -3.87 -6.38 11.08
CA PRO A 148 -3.04 -6.19 12.28
C PRO A 148 -1.70 -5.49 12.02
N TYR A 149 -1.22 -5.50 10.78
CA TYR A 149 0.02 -4.84 10.38
C TYR A 149 -0.18 -3.37 10.04
N GLU A 150 -1.44 -2.93 9.90
CA GLU A 150 -1.75 -1.56 9.54
C GLU A 150 -1.84 -0.65 10.76
N SER A 151 -1.05 0.42 10.74
CA SER A 151 -0.96 1.42 11.80
C SER A 151 -1.33 2.82 11.34
N LEU A 152 -1.56 3.03 10.04
CA LEU A 152 -1.86 4.33 9.47
C LEU A 152 -3.37 4.49 9.27
N GLU A 153 -3.92 5.55 9.86
CA GLU A 153 -5.36 5.78 9.91
C GLU A 153 -5.96 5.95 8.51
N ASP A 154 -5.38 6.81 7.67
CA ASP A 154 -5.91 7.13 6.33
C ASP A 154 -6.07 5.89 5.45
N TYR A 155 -5.09 4.98 5.49
CA TYR A 155 -5.15 3.76 4.70
C TYR A 155 -6.21 2.78 5.23
N LEU A 156 -6.37 2.65 6.56
CA LEU A 156 -7.46 1.85 7.13
C LEU A 156 -8.84 2.45 6.86
N GLU A 157 -8.93 3.77 6.85
CA GLU A 157 -10.16 4.48 6.55
C GLU A 157 -10.62 4.20 5.12
N ILE A 158 -9.70 4.22 4.15
CA ILE A 158 -9.98 3.78 2.77
C ILE A 158 -10.52 2.35 2.74
N HIS A 159 -9.87 1.42 3.43
CA HIS A 159 -10.28 0.00 3.45
C HIS A 159 -11.65 -0.20 4.11
N ALA A 160 -11.98 0.59 5.14
CA ALA A 160 -13.24 0.51 5.87
C ALA A 160 -14.42 1.14 5.10
N THR A 161 -14.16 2.21 4.34
CA THR A 161 -15.20 3.07 3.75
C THR A 161 -15.56 2.68 2.32
N PHE A 162 -14.59 2.38 1.46
CA PHE A 162 -14.85 2.09 0.05
C PHE A 162 -15.78 0.91 -0.15
N SER A 163 -16.83 1.08 -0.97
CA SER A 163 -17.80 0.01 -1.24
C SER A 163 -17.16 -1.09 -2.08
N ILE A 164 -16.99 -2.29 -1.51
CA ILE A 164 -16.55 -3.46 -2.28
C ILE A 164 -17.78 -4.18 -2.76
N SER A 165 -17.93 -4.28 -4.07
CA SER A 165 -19.00 -5.01 -4.73
C SER A 165 -18.79 -6.52 -4.57
N PRO A 166 -19.62 -7.25 -3.80
CA PRO A 166 -19.42 -8.69 -3.62
C PRO A 166 -20.08 -9.50 -4.75
N PRO A 167 -19.54 -10.69 -5.09
CA PRO A 167 -20.30 -11.74 -5.75
C PRO A 167 -21.50 -12.19 -4.91
N ILE A 168 -22.41 -12.95 -5.52
CA ILE A 168 -23.58 -13.51 -4.81
C ILE A 168 -23.10 -14.32 -3.59
N HIS A 169 -23.81 -14.16 -2.46
CA HIS A 169 -23.51 -14.78 -1.16
C HIS A 169 -22.20 -14.36 -0.47
N CYS A 170 -21.38 -13.47 -1.07
CA CYS A 170 -20.13 -13.01 -0.46
C CYS A 170 -20.29 -11.73 0.38
N GLY A 171 -21.49 -11.18 0.49
CA GLY A 171 -21.74 -9.92 1.21
C GLY A 171 -21.32 -9.94 2.68
N LYS A 172 -21.56 -11.05 3.39
CA LYS A 172 -21.16 -11.19 4.81
C LYS A 172 -19.63 -11.12 5.00
N LEU A 173 -18.86 -11.66 4.05
CA LEU A 173 -17.39 -11.62 4.10
C LEU A 173 -16.87 -10.18 4.01
N VAL A 174 -17.41 -9.40 3.07
CA VAL A 174 -17.06 -7.97 2.93
C VAL A 174 -17.42 -7.19 4.18
N GLN A 175 -18.60 -7.43 4.77
CA GLN A 175 -19.01 -6.74 6.01
C GLN A 175 -18.13 -7.10 7.20
N SER A 176 -17.75 -8.38 7.35
CA SER A 176 -16.79 -8.83 8.37
C SER A 176 -15.46 -8.11 8.24
N TYR A 177 -14.88 -8.10 7.04
CA TYR A 177 -13.62 -7.42 6.75
C TYR A 177 -13.69 -5.93 7.11
N LYS A 178 -14.71 -5.21 6.64
CA LYS A 178 -14.91 -3.79 6.95
C LYS A 178 -15.07 -3.52 8.44
N SER A 179 -15.81 -4.38 9.15
CA SER A 179 -15.97 -4.25 10.60
C SER A 179 -14.64 -4.39 11.33
N LYS A 180 -13.76 -5.29 10.87
CA LYS A 180 -12.41 -5.46 11.43
C LYS A 180 -11.50 -4.27 11.13
N CYS A 181 -11.59 -3.68 9.94
CA CYS A 181 -10.90 -2.42 9.64
C CYS A 181 -11.33 -1.30 10.60
N LYS A 182 -12.64 -1.11 10.80
CA LYS A 182 -13.18 -0.11 11.75
C LYS A 182 -12.73 -0.35 13.19
N MET A 183 -12.68 -1.62 13.61
CA MET A 183 -12.20 -2.00 14.94
C MET A 183 -10.73 -1.66 15.13
N GLN A 184 -9.89 -1.94 14.13
CA GLN A 184 -8.47 -1.57 14.17
C GLN A 184 -8.29 -0.05 14.17
N LEU A 185 -9.06 0.68 13.37
CA LEU A 185 -9.05 2.14 13.34
C LEU A 185 -9.40 2.73 14.73
N ALA A 186 -10.43 2.18 15.39
CA ALA A 186 -10.79 2.60 16.74
C ALA A 186 -9.66 2.33 17.76
N LYS A 187 -8.97 1.20 17.64
CA LYS A 187 -7.80 0.88 18.48
C LYS A 187 -6.67 1.89 18.29
N ILE A 188 -6.34 2.24 17.04
CA ILE A 188 -5.29 3.23 16.75
C ILE A 188 -5.66 4.59 17.35
N LYS A 189 -6.87 5.08 17.07
CA LYS A 189 -7.37 6.36 17.62
C LYS A 189 -7.38 6.39 19.15
N SER A 190 -7.68 5.27 19.81
CA SER A 190 -7.63 5.18 21.28
C SER A 190 -6.21 5.26 21.85
N LYS A 191 -5.22 4.67 21.18
CA LYS A 191 -3.81 4.71 21.60
C LYS A 191 -3.23 6.12 21.48
N VAL A 192 -3.59 6.84 20.42
CA VAL A 192 -3.17 8.24 20.22
C VAL A 192 -3.71 9.13 21.35
N LYS A 193 -4.99 8.96 21.72
CA LYS A 193 -5.58 9.71 22.85
C LYS A 193 -4.87 9.45 24.17
N GLN A 194 -4.59 8.18 24.50
CA GLN A 194 -3.88 7.82 25.74
C GLN A 194 -2.42 8.32 25.76
N GLY A 195 -1.75 8.36 24.60
CA GLY A 195 -0.41 8.93 24.48
C GLY A 195 -0.40 10.44 24.76
N ASN A 196 -1.34 11.17 24.18
CA ASN A 196 -1.46 12.63 24.37
C ASN A 196 -1.85 12.99 25.81
N GLU A 197 -2.74 12.23 26.46
CA GLU A 197 -3.12 12.43 27.86
C GLU A 197 -1.95 12.22 28.83
N HIS A 198 -1.01 11.33 28.52
CA HIS A 198 0.21 11.13 29.33
C HIS A 198 1.24 12.25 29.12
N GLU A 199 1.38 12.80 27.93
CA GLU A 199 2.28 13.93 27.66
C GLU A 199 1.78 15.25 28.29
N GLU A 200 0.47 15.48 28.34
CA GLU A 200 -0.13 16.64 29.02
C GLU A 200 -0.07 16.55 30.57
N SER A 201 0.19 15.37 31.12
CA SER A 201 0.28 15.16 32.58
C SER A 201 1.65 15.45 33.19
N ILE A 202 2.67 15.78 32.38
CA ILE A 202 3.98 16.22 32.85
C ILE A 202 3.97 17.75 32.98
N VAL A 203 3.16 18.26 33.91
CA VAL A 203 3.35 19.61 34.45
C VAL A 203 4.32 19.46 35.61
N ILE A 204 5.55 19.95 35.42
CA ILE A 204 6.56 20.03 36.48
C ILE A 204 6.09 21.14 37.42
N ASP A 205 5.67 20.78 38.63
CA ASP A 205 5.51 21.73 39.73
C ASP A 205 6.92 22.21 40.17
N ASP A 206 7.11 23.52 40.22
CA ASP A 206 8.33 24.23 40.66
C ASP A 206 8.71 23.96 42.13
#